data_AF-A0A845TT21-F1
#
_entry.id   AF-A0A845TT21-F1
#
_cell.length_a   1.000
_cell.length_b   1.000
_cell.length_c   1.000
_cell.angle_alpha   90.00
_cell.angle_beta   90.00
_cell.angle_gamma   90.00
#
_symmetry.space_group_name_H-M   'P 1'
#
loop_
_entity.id
_entity.type
_entity.pdbx_description
1 polymer ?
#
loop_
_entity_poly.entity_id
_entity_poly.type
_entity_poly.pdbx_seq_one_letter_code
_entity_poly.pdbx_strand_id
1 'polypeptide(L)'
;MQNISHVLHLMEKPWVKGLKPAKNVGSHITSRIEKQLLLAEGCTPNNEPQIFVETALLKDFDRDKNGVLEWPFPTGADVDDRAYTTADLAEWDRQYRIGDVHNSNPPTGAEQPTTTARTRNEYVRSPDVVNWVIQRCAGNCECCEKPAPFSRQDGSPFLEVHHIRQLANGGSDRVSNAIAVCPNCHRELHFGSKSVALIESLYGRVKEIQPE
;
A
#
# COMPACT_ATOMS: atom_id res chain seq x y z
N MET A 1 -30.93 7.04 1.75
CA MET A 1 -31.44 8.15 0.89
C MET A 1 -31.16 9.56 1.43
N GLN A 2 -30.99 9.78 2.75
CA GLN A 2 -30.74 11.12 3.32
C GLN A 2 -29.34 11.71 3.00
N ASN A 3 -28.38 10.88 2.60
CA ASN A 3 -27.03 11.32 2.23
C ASN A 3 -27.04 12.21 0.98
N ILE A 4 -27.93 11.96 0.02
CA ILE A 4 -28.04 12.77 -1.20
C ILE A 4 -28.48 14.20 -0.85
N SER A 5 -29.48 14.33 0.04
CA SER A 5 -29.91 15.63 0.57
C SER A 5 -28.81 16.37 1.34
N HIS A 6 -27.90 15.65 1.99
CA HIS A 6 -26.73 16.25 2.65
C HIS A 6 -25.73 16.82 1.63
N VAL A 7 -25.41 16.06 0.57
CA VAL A 7 -24.48 16.51 -0.47
C VAL A 7 -25.06 17.67 -1.28
N LEU A 8 -26.35 17.64 -1.63
CA LEU A 8 -27.02 18.76 -2.29
C LEU A 8 -26.97 20.04 -1.45
N HIS A 9 -27.11 19.92 -0.12
CA HIS A 9 -26.99 21.06 0.79
C HIS A 9 -25.57 21.65 0.81
N LEU A 10 -24.53 20.81 0.77
CA LEU A 10 -23.13 21.26 0.66
C LEU A 10 -22.83 21.94 -0.68
N MET A 11 -23.51 21.53 -1.75
CA MET A 11 -23.44 22.15 -3.08
C MET A 11 -24.34 23.39 -3.23
N GLU A 12 -24.88 23.92 -2.13
CA GLU A 12 -25.81 25.06 -2.08
C GLU A 12 -27.09 24.88 -2.94
N LYS A 13 -27.51 23.63 -3.14
CA LYS A 13 -28.72 23.27 -3.89
C LYS A 13 -29.87 22.85 -2.97
N PRO A 14 -31.13 23.00 -3.40
CA PRO A 14 -32.27 22.51 -2.65
C PRO A 14 -32.21 20.99 -2.53
N TRP A 15 -32.40 20.48 -1.32
CA TRP A 15 -32.44 19.03 -1.07
C TRP A 15 -33.72 18.39 -1.62
N VAL A 16 -33.73 17.05 -1.70
CA VAL A 16 -34.91 16.31 -2.18
C VAL A 16 -36.09 16.46 -1.22
N LYS A 17 -37.25 16.88 -1.73
CA LYS A 17 -38.46 17.12 -0.92
C LYS A 17 -38.88 15.85 -0.17
N GLY A 18 -39.04 15.97 1.15
CA GLY A 18 -39.37 14.84 2.03
C GLY A 18 -38.17 14.06 2.57
N LEU A 19 -36.96 14.35 2.11
CA LEU A 19 -35.71 13.75 2.60
C LEU A 19 -34.83 14.83 3.24
N LYS A 20 -34.84 14.91 4.58
CA LYS A 20 -33.95 15.81 5.32
C LYS A 20 -32.48 15.35 5.19
N PRO A 21 -31.50 16.28 5.19
CA PRO A 21 -30.08 15.93 5.19
C PRO A 21 -29.71 15.02 6.34
N ALA A 22 -28.89 14.01 6.04
CA ALA A 22 -28.21 13.25 7.07
C ALA A 22 -27.28 14.16 7.89
N LYS A 23 -27.11 13.88 9.18
CA LYS A 23 -26.27 14.70 10.06
C LYS A 23 -24.77 14.43 9.89
N ASN A 24 -24.39 13.19 9.54
CA ASN A 24 -22.99 12.76 9.44
C ASN A 24 -22.79 11.91 8.18
N VAL A 25 -22.24 12.50 7.12
CA VAL A 25 -21.89 11.80 5.87
C VAL A 25 -20.38 11.90 5.66
N GLY A 26 -19.69 10.77 5.54
CA GLY A 26 -18.24 10.73 5.34
C GLY A 26 -17.83 11.24 3.95
N SER A 27 -16.64 11.85 3.86
CA SER A 27 -16.13 12.52 2.65
C SER A 27 -16.17 11.66 1.38
N HIS A 28 -15.84 10.37 1.47
CA HIS A 28 -15.88 9.46 0.31
C HIS A 28 -17.30 9.27 -0.25
N ILE A 29 -18.32 9.19 0.63
CA ILE A 29 -19.72 9.12 0.21
C ILE A 29 -20.14 10.47 -0.39
N THR A 30 -19.69 11.59 0.19
CA THR A 30 -19.92 12.94 -0.33
C THR A 30 -19.36 13.10 -1.74
N SER A 31 -18.08 12.81 -1.95
CA SER A 31 -17.41 12.91 -3.25
C SER A 31 -18.00 11.98 -4.31
N ARG A 32 -18.41 10.76 -3.91
CA ARG A 32 -19.04 9.82 -4.85
C ARG A 32 -20.42 10.28 -5.29
N ILE A 33 -21.23 10.79 -4.37
CA ILE A 33 -22.56 11.34 -4.69
C ILE A 33 -22.42 12.63 -5.50
N GLU A 34 -21.52 13.53 -5.12
CA GLU A 34 -21.21 14.77 -5.84
C GLU A 34 -20.80 14.48 -7.29
N LYS A 35 -19.86 13.55 -7.50
CA LYS A 35 -19.43 13.13 -8.84
C LYS A 35 -20.61 12.60 -9.66
N GLN A 36 -21.49 11.80 -9.07
CA GLN A 36 -22.67 11.28 -9.79
C GLN A 36 -23.70 12.38 -10.11
N LEU A 37 -23.87 13.37 -9.23
CA LEU A 37 -24.73 14.53 -9.48
C LEU A 37 -24.18 15.41 -10.61
N LEU A 38 -22.87 15.70 -10.58
CA LEU A 38 -22.20 16.49 -11.63
C LEU A 38 -22.23 15.79 -13.00
N LEU A 39 -22.07 14.46 -13.02
CA LEU A 39 -22.21 13.64 -14.23
C LEU A 39 -23.64 13.66 -14.77
N ALA A 40 -24.65 13.67 -13.89
CA ALA A 40 -26.05 13.79 -14.29
C ALA A 40 -26.42 15.19 -14.81
N GLU A 41 -25.65 16.22 -14.44
CA GLU A 41 -25.87 17.64 -14.82
C GLU A 41 -25.09 18.06 -16.08
N GLY A 42 -24.24 17.19 -16.64
CA GLY A 42 -23.66 17.37 -17.98
C GLY A 42 -22.50 18.38 -18.10
N CYS A 43 -21.72 18.60 -17.02
CA CYS A 43 -20.57 19.52 -17.06
C CYS A 43 -19.23 18.76 -16.99
N THR A 44 -18.40 18.82 -18.04
CA THR A 44 -17.00 18.34 -18.03
C THR A 44 -16.03 19.48 -18.37
N PRO A 45 -14.99 19.77 -17.56
CA PRO A 45 -13.89 20.62 -17.97
C PRO A 45 -12.78 19.80 -18.66
N ASN A 46 -12.37 20.27 -19.84
CA ASN A 46 -11.46 19.62 -20.79
C ASN A 46 -9.96 19.73 -20.40
N ASN A 47 -9.23 18.59 -20.33
CA ASN A 47 -8.05 18.22 -21.15
C ASN A 47 -7.47 16.85 -20.66
N GLU A 48 -7.27 15.92 -21.61
CA GLU A 48 -7.12 14.44 -21.55
C GLU A 48 -5.79 13.82 -21.00
N PRO A 49 -5.63 12.47 -20.86
CA PRO A 49 -6.52 11.37 -21.29
C PRO A 49 -6.93 10.34 -20.21
N GLN A 50 -7.84 9.50 -20.66
CA GLN A 50 -8.74 8.58 -19.98
C GLN A 50 -8.06 7.39 -19.31
N ILE A 51 -8.52 7.03 -18.11
CA ILE A 51 -8.38 5.67 -17.59
C ILE A 51 -9.79 5.12 -17.33
N PHE A 52 -10.20 4.28 -18.28
CA PHE A 52 -11.32 3.37 -18.17
C PHE A 52 -10.96 2.28 -17.14
N VAL A 53 -11.74 2.16 -16.08
CA VAL A 53 -11.90 0.88 -15.39
C VAL A 53 -13.38 0.69 -15.12
N GLU A 54 -14.04 0.19 -16.15
CA GLU A 54 -15.32 -0.47 -16.02
C GLU A 54 -15.09 -1.83 -15.37
N THR A 55 -15.84 -2.07 -14.30
CA THR A 55 -15.96 -3.35 -13.61
C THR A 55 -16.64 -4.38 -14.52
N ALA A 56 -15.96 -5.47 -14.85
CA ALA A 56 -16.58 -6.74 -15.21
C ALA A 56 -15.68 -7.86 -14.69
N LEU A 57 -16.06 -8.48 -13.58
CA LEU A 57 -16.72 -9.79 -13.58
C LEU A 57 -15.82 -10.90 -14.15
N LEU A 58 -15.27 -11.66 -13.20
CA LEU A 58 -14.94 -13.07 -13.29
C LEU A 58 -15.71 -13.80 -14.40
N LYS A 59 -15.08 -13.94 -15.56
CA LYS A 59 -15.14 -15.06 -16.50
C LYS A 59 -14.08 -14.81 -17.58
N ASP A 60 -13.40 -15.90 -17.92
CA ASP A 60 -12.47 -16.06 -19.04
C ASP A 60 -11.00 -15.68 -18.76
N PHE A 61 -10.28 -16.69 -18.30
CA PHE A 61 -8.81 -16.75 -18.18
C PHE A 61 -8.24 -17.02 -19.58
N ASP A 62 -8.23 -16.02 -20.47
CA ASP A 62 -7.68 -16.18 -21.81
C ASP A 62 -6.16 -16.05 -21.80
N ARG A 63 -5.48 -17.07 -22.36
CA ARG A 63 -4.05 -17.06 -22.67
C ARG A 63 -3.85 -16.23 -23.93
N ASP A 64 -2.79 -15.43 -24.01
CA ASP A 64 -2.42 -14.82 -25.28
C ASP A 64 -1.91 -15.88 -26.29
N LYS A 65 -1.74 -15.45 -27.54
CA LYS A 65 -1.41 -16.31 -28.70
C LYS A 65 0.00 -16.92 -28.61
N ASN A 66 0.79 -16.51 -27.61
CA ASN A 66 2.15 -16.97 -27.34
C ASN A 66 2.30 -17.63 -25.95
N GLY A 67 1.21 -17.76 -25.18
CA GLY A 67 1.18 -18.46 -23.90
C GLY A 67 1.82 -17.72 -22.73
N VAL A 68 2.01 -16.39 -22.81
CA VAL A 68 2.58 -15.58 -21.73
C VAL A 68 1.45 -14.91 -20.94
N LEU A 69 1.46 -15.08 -19.61
CA LEU A 69 0.54 -14.42 -18.68
C LEU A 69 0.90 -12.93 -18.58
N GLU A 70 0.13 -12.06 -19.23
CA GLU A 70 0.18 -10.62 -18.96
C GLU A 70 -0.44 -10.34 -17.59
N TRP A 71 0.38 -9.80 -16.68
CA TRP A 71 -0.02 -9.46 -15.33
C TRP A 71 -0.22 -7.93 -15.21
N PRO A 72 -1.43 -7.43 -14.91
CA PRO A 72 -1.67 -6.00 -14.79
C PRO A 72 -1.38 -5.56 -13.35
N PHE A 73 -0.11 -5.29 -13.03
CA PHE A 73 0.19 -4.38 -11.90
C PHE A 73 0.86 -3.12 -12.45
N PRO A 74 0.41 -1.93 -12.04
CA PRO A 74 1.16 -0.71 -12.28
C PRO A 74 2.50 -0.82 -11.54
N THR A 75 3.57 -0.62 -12.28
CA THR A 75 4.94 -0.51 -11.78
C THR A 75 5.00 0.63 -10.76
N GLY A 76 5.11 0.29 -9.47
CA GLY A 76 5.40 1.27 -8.40
C GLY A 76 4.53 1.21 -7.14
N ALA A 77 3.54 0.32 -7.05
CA ALA A 77 2.84 0.10 -5.78
C ALA A 77 3.50 -1.06 -5.02
N ASP A 78 4.24 -0.73 -3.96
CA ASP A 78 4.78 -1.71 -3.03
C ASP A 78 3.66 -2.61 -2.51
N VAL A 79 3.67 -3.87 -2.95
CA VAL A 79 2.79 -4.90 -2.43
C VAL A 79 3.19 -5.16 -0.98
N ASP A 80 2.24 -4.82 -0.11
CA ASP A 80 2.25 -5.10 1.31
C ASP A 80 3.12 -4.19 2.17
N ASP A 81 2.81 -2.90 2.11
CA ASP A 81 3.06 -2.00 3.22
C ASP A 81 2.21 -2.37 4.45
N ARG A 82 1.64 -3.59 4.64
CA ARG A 82 0.97 -4.00 5.90
C ARG A 82 1.92 -3.69 7.04
N ALA A 83 1.73 -2.52 7.64
CA ALA A 83 2.26 -2.19 8.94
C ALA A 83 1.46 -3.08 9.89
N TYR A 84 1.89 -4.33 10.03
CA TYR A 84 1.61 -5.05 11.25
C TYR A 84 2.19 -4.17 12.33
N THR A 85 1.32 -3.59 13.15
CA THR A 85 1.79 -2.84 14.30
C THR A 85 2.58 -3.80 15.19
N THR A 86 3.48 -3.28 16.01
CA THR A 86 4.14 -4.08 17.05
C THR A 86 3.12 -4.78 17.95
N ALA A 87 1.92 -4.20 18.10
CA ALA A 87 0.79 -4.82 18.79
C ALA A 87 0.20 -6.02 18.02
N ASP A 88 0.02 -5.92 16.70
CA ASP A 88 -0.47 -7.02 15.86
C ASP A 88 0.48 -8.22 15.88
N LEU A 89 1.80 -7.97 15.86
CA LEU A 89 2.81 -9.04 15.96
C LEU A 89 2.86 -9.66 17.35
N ALA A 90 2.79 -8.85 18.42
CA ALA A 90 2.75 -9.37 19.78
C ALA A 90 1.46 -10.16 20.08
N GLU A 91 0.36 -9.85 19.40
CA GLU A 91 -0.86 -10.66 19.43
C GLU A 91 -0.69 -11.96 18.65
N TRP A 92 -0.12 -11.90 17.45
CA TRP A 92 0.17 -13.09 16.64
C TRP A 92 1.15 -14.05 17.35
N ASP A 93 2.25 -13.56 17.91
CA ASP A 93 3.23 -14.35 18.67
C ASP A 93 2.65 -14.95 19.95
N ARG A 94 1.69 -14.27 20.60
CA ARG A 94 0.94 -14.83 21.74
C ARG A 94 0.02 -15.96 21.29
N GLN A 95 -0.61 -15.81 20.13
CA GLN A 95 -1.56 -16.78 19.59
C GLN A 95 -0.88 -18.02 19.00
N TYR A 96 0.29 -17.87 18.41
CA TYR A 96 1.01 -18.92 17.67
C TYR A 96 2.40 -19.19 18.25
N ARG A 97 2.48 -19.52 19.55
CA ARG A 97 3.75 -19.99 20.15
C ARG A 97 4.17 -21.32 19.54
N ILE A 98 5.34 -21.33 18.87
CA ILE A 98 5.97 -22.52 18.25
C ILE A 98 6.29 -23.64 19.27
N GLY A 99 6.12 -23.40 20.57
CA GLY A 99 6.50 -24.35 21.63
C GLY A 99 5.42 -25.34 22.10
N ASP A 100 4.12 -25.06 21.93
CA ASP A 100 3.11 -25.74 22.76
C ASP A 100 2.11 -26.64 22.00
N VAL A 101 2.25 -26.81 20.68
CA VAL A 101 1.24 -27.58 19.91
C VAL A 101 1.88 -28.53 18.91
N HIS A 102 2.37 -29.68 19.39
CA HIS A 102 2.47 -30.87 18.54
C HIS A 102 1.09 -31.52 18.41
N ASN A 103 0.23 -30.92 17.57
CA ASN A 103 -0.91 -31.66 17.04
C ASN A 103 -0.40 -32.45 15.83
N SER A 104 -0.38 -33.78 15.94
CA SER A 104 0.11 -34.69 14.89
C SER A 104 -0.74 -34.64 13.61
N ASN A 105 -1.96 -34.10 13.69
CA ASN A 105 -2.87 -34.01 12.56
C ASN A 105 -3.02 -32.55 12.09
N PRO A 106 -2.95 -32.30 10.76
CA PRO A 106 -3.18 -30.96 10.22
C PRO A 106 -4.64 -30.53 10.49
N PRO A 107 -4.88 -29.27 10.88
CA PRO A 107 -6.23 -28.75 11.05
C PRO A 107 -6.96 -28.71 9.70
N THR A 108 -8.29 -28.93 9.72
CA THR A 108 -9.13 -28.94 8.52
C THR A 108 -9.20 -27.57 7.83
N GLY A 109 -9.06 -26.48 8.58
CA GLY A 109 -9.21 -25.11 8.05
C GLY A 109 -10.67 -24.75 7.72
N ALA A 110 -10.87 -23.66 6.98
CA ALA A 110 -12.18 -23.22 6.49
C ALA A 110 -12.17 -23.20 4.96
N GLU A 111 -13.07 -23.95 4.31
CA GLU A 111 -13.21 -23.98 2.84
C GLU A 111 -13.64 -22.62 2.26
N GLN A 112 -14.41 -21.85 3.04
CA GLN A 112 -14.88 -20.52 2.70
C GLN A 112 -14.55 -19.54 3.83
N PRO A 113 -13.37 -18.91 3.81
CA PRO A 113 -12.98 -17.97 4.86
C PRO A 113 -13.89 -16.74 4.87
N THR A 114 -14.21 -16.25 6.06
CA THR A 114 -15.00 -15.02 6.23
C THR A 114 -14.11 -13.80 5.93
N THR A 115 -14.65 -12.82 5.21
CA THR A 115 -13.96 -11.56 4.91
C THR A 115 -14.39 -10.45 5.87
N THR A 116 -13.49 -9.52 6.15
CA THR A 116 -13.79 -8.32 6.95
C THR A 116 -13.21 -7.10 6.23
N ALA A 117 -14.00 -6.05 6.08
CA ALA A 117 -13.53 -4.79 5.50
C ALA A 117 -12.71 -4.01 6.53
N ARG A 118 -11.54 -3.50 6.13
CA ARG A 118 -10.70 -2.59 6.92
C ARG A 118 -10.36 -1.36 6.07
N THR A 119 -10.43 -0.19 6.68
CA THR A 119 -9.96 1.07 6.07
C THR A 119 -8.53 1.33 6.52
N ARG A 120 -7.67 1.78 5.61
CA ARG A 120 -6.27 2.07 5.89
C ARG A 120 -5.87 3.41 5.29
N ASN A 121 -5.04 4.14 6.03
CA ASN A 121 -4.39 5.34 5.52
C ASN A 121 -3.14 4.93 4.73
N GLU A 122 -2.96 5.51 3.55
CA GLU A 122 -1.80 5.30 2.70
C GLU A 122 -1.11 6.65 2.48
N TYR A 123 0.22 6.65 2.49
CA TYR A 123 1.03 7.82 2.18
C TYR A 123 1.39 7.79 0.71
N VAL A 124 1.11 8.87 -0.01
CA VAL A 124 1.58 9.05 -1.38
C VAL A 124 3.08 9.28 -1.34
N ARG A 125 3.85 8.35 -1.90
CA ARG A 125 5.32 8.41 -1.98
C ARG A 125 5.75 9.08 -3.27
N SER A 126 6.86 9.82 -3.22
CA SER A 126 7.49 10.45 -4.37
C SER A 126 8.17 9.38 -5.25
N PRO A 127 7.75 9.23 -6.52
CA PRO A 127 8.43 8.34 -7.44
C PRO A 127 9.90 8.73 -7.68
N ASP A 128 10.22 10.02 -7.58
CA ASP A 128 11.58 10.53 -7.76
C ASP A 128 12.51 10.06 -6.64
N VAL A 129 12.03 10.06 -5.39
CA VAL A 129 12.80 9.53 -4.25
C VAL A 129 13.05 8.03 -4.43
N VAL A 130 12.01 7.28 -4.80
CA VAL A 130 12.12 5.83 -5.04
C VAL A 130 13.12 5.53 -6.15
N ASN A 131 12.97 6.18 -7.31
CA ASN A 131 13.86 5.98 -8.46
C ASN A 131 15.30 6.35 -8.14
N TRP A 132 15.53 7.46 -7.44
CA TRP A 132 16.86 7.89 -7.04
C TRP A 132 17.53 6.84 -6.14
N VAL A 133 16.82 6.33 -5.14
CA VAL A 133 17.33 5.32 -4.18
C VAL A 133 17.63 4.00 -4.88
N ILE A 134 16.75 3.55 -5.77
CA ILE A 134 16.95 2.32 -6.56
C ILE A 134 18.16 2.47 -7.51
N GLN A 135 18.37 3.65 -8.11
CA GLN A 135 19.55 3.89 -8.95
C GLN A 135 20.83 3.92 -8.12
N ARG A 136 20.83 4.59 -6.96
CA ARG A 136 22.00 4.67 -6.06
C ARG A 136 22.47 3.28 -5.63
N CYS A 137 21.54 2.39 -5.27
CA CYS A 137 21.88 1.10 -4.69
C CYS A 137 22.54 0.12 -5.69
N ALA A 138 22.45 0.41 -7.00
CA ALA A 138 23.05 -0.39 -8.07
C ALA A 138 22.71 -1.90 -7.99
N GLY A 139 21.49 -2.22 -7.55
CA GLY A 139 21.01 -3.60 -7.42
C GLY A 139 21.48 -4.36 -6.19
N ASN A 140 22.17 -3.69 -5.25
CA ASN A 140 22.59 -4.26 -3.97
C ASN A 140 21.79 -3.68 -2.81
N CYS A 141 21.47 -4.52 -1.82
CA CYS A 141 20.83 -4.09 -0.58
C CYS A 141 21.77 -3.17 0.22
N GLU A 142 21.32 -1.98 0.59
CA GLU A 142 22.13 -1.02 1.35
C GLU A 142 22.32 -1.43 2.82
N CYS A 143 21.49 -2.35 3.32
CA CYS A 143 21.62 -2.89 4.67
C CYS A 143 22.67 -4.00 4.76
N CYS A 144 22.57 -5.06 3.95
CA CYS A 144 23.44 -6.24 4.03
C CYS A 144 24.48 -6.35 2.91
N GLU A 145 24.50 -5.42 1.96
CA GLU A 145 25.45 -5.31 0.85
C GLU A 145 25.41 -6.47 -0.15
N LYS A 146 24.43 -7.37 -0.01
CA LYS A 146 24.19 -8.48 -0.95
C LYS A 146 23.39 -8.01 -2.17
N PRO A 147 23.57 -8.64 -3.35
CA PRO A 147 22.73 -8.37 -4.50
C PRO A 147 21.26 -8.68 -4.20
N ALA A 148 20.36 -8.09 -4.98
CA ALA A 148 18.94 -8.39 -4.95
C ALA A 148 18.70 -9.92 -5.02
N PRO A 149 17.76 -10.47 -4.24
CA PRO A 149 17.53 -11.91 -4.16
C PRO A 149 17.03 -12.52 -5.48
N PHE A 150 16.36 -11.73 -6.32
CA PHE A 150 15.88 -12.12 -7.62
C PHE A 150 15.65 -10.88 -8.50
N SER A 151 15.41 -11.10 -9.79
CA SER A 151 15.03 -10.06 -10.74
C SER A 151 13.53 -10.05 -10.98
N ARG A 152 12.97 -8.87 -11.24
CA ARG A 152 11.61 -8.68 -11.77
C ARG A 152 11.51 -9.25 -13.18
N GLN A 153 10.29 -9.34 -13.69
CA GLN A 153 10.01 -9.84 -15.05
C GLN A 153 10.71 -9.02 -16.14
N ASP A 154 10.91 -7.72 -15.91
CA ASP A 154 11.64 -6.81 -16.79
C ASP A 154 13.18 -6.93 -16.67
N GLY A 155 13.68 -7.85 -15.83
CA GLY A 155 15.09 -8.06 -15.56
C GLY A 155 15.70 -7.17 -14.46
N SER A 156 14.97 -6.16 -13.98
CA SER A 156 15.47 -5.25 -12.95
C SER A 156 15.62 -5.94 -11.58
N PRO A 157 16.61 -5.57 -10.75
CA PRO A 157 16.82 -6.18 -9.44
C PRO A 157 15.66 -5.89 -8.48
N PHE A 158 15.19 -6.90 -7.74
CA PHE A 158 14.12 -6.72 -6.76
C PHE A 158 14.66 -6.22 -5.41
N LEU A 159 14.46 -4.93 -5.13
CA LEU A 159 14.68 -4.30 -3.83
C LEU A 159 13.46 -3.43 -3.46
N GLU A 160 13.26 -3.24 -2.17
CA GLU A 160 12.17 -2.45 -1.59
C GLU A 160 12.76 -1.16 -1.01
N VAL A 161 12.08 -0.02 -1.21
CA VAL A 161 12.49 1.24 -0.59
C VAL A 161 11.90 1.34 0.80
N HIS A 162 12.77 1.54 1.79
CA HIS A 162 12.43 1.64 3.19
C HIS A 162 12.78 3.02 3.74
N HIS A 163 11.82 3.67 4.39
CA HIS A 163 12.08 4.89 5.17
C HIS A 163 12.57 4.53 6.58
N ILE A 164 13.80 4.93 6.94
CA ILE A 164 14.45 4.61 8.22
C ILE A 164 13.60 5.08 9.39
N ARG A 165 13.19 6.35 9.37
CA ARG A 165 12.06 6.84 10.15
C ARG A 165 10.81 6.64 9.30
N GLN A 166 9.97 5.69 9.68
CA GLN A 166 8.76 5.38 8.93
C GLN A 166 7.85 6.60 8.79
N LEU A 167 7.18 6.74 7.63
CA LEU A 167 6.23 7.82 7.35
C LEU A 167 5.10 7.88 8.40
N ALA A 168 4.63 6.71 8.85
CA ALA A 168 3.62 6.60 9.91
C ALA A 168 4.07 7.20 11.26
N ASN A 169 5.39 7.29 11.49
CA ASN A 169 6.01 7.87 12.68
C ASN A 169 6.56 9.29 12.43
N GLY A 170 6.07 9.95 11.37
CA GLY A 170 6.43 11.32 11.03
C GLY A 170 7.80 11.48 10.36
N GLY A 171 8.36 10.41 9.80
CA GLY A 171 9.57 10.52 8.97
C GLY A 171 9.27 11.18 7.62
N SER A 172 10.29 11.79 7.03
CA SER A 172 10.15 12.50 5.77
C SER A 172 10.23 11.56 4.57
N ASP A 173 9.51 11.89 3.48
CA ASP A 173 9.69 11.23 2.18
C ASP A 173 10.82 11.90 1.40
N ARG A 174 12.05 11.71 1.88
CA ARG A 174 13.26 12.27 1.29
C ARG A 174 14.32 11.19 1.12
N VAL A 175 15.22 11.42 0.19
CA VAL A 175 16.43 10.59 0.00
C VAL A 175 17.22 10.45 1.31
N SER A 176 17.25 11.48 2.15
CA SER A 176 17.93 11.46 3.45
C SER A 176 17.35 10.49 4.47
N ASN A 177 16.14 9.97 4.22
CA ASN A 177 15.46 9.04 5.10
C ASN A 177 15.18 7.70 4.40
N ALA A 178 15.58 7.52 3.14
CA ALA A 178 15.20 6.36 2.33
C ALA A 178 16.40 5.51 1.90
N ILE A 179 16.23 4.19 1.96
CA ILE A 179 17.23 3.19 1.54
C ILE A 179 16.60 2.06 0.73
N ALA A 180 17.37 1.44 -0.16
CA ALA A 180 16.96 0.23 -0.87
C ALA A 180 17.42 -1.01 -0.10
N VAL A 181 16.48 -1.91 0.22
CA VAL A 181 16.75 -3.12 1.01
C VAL A 181 16.11 -4.35 0.40
N CYS A 182 16.70 -5.53 0.65
CA CYS A 182 16.06 -6.79 0.30
C CYS A 182 14.91 -7.11 1.27
N PRO A 183 13.95 -7.99 0.91
CA PRO A 183 12.79 -8.31 1.74
C PRO A 183 13.16 -8.77 3.16
N ASN A 184 14.26 -9.53 3.30
CA ASN A 184 14.73 -10.00 4.60
C ASN A 184 15.21 -8.84 5.48
N CYS A 185 16.06 -7.96 4.95
CA CYS A 185 16.55 -6.80 5.70
C CYS A 185 15.43 -5.79 5.98
N HIS A 186 14.48 -5.63 5.06
CA HIS A 186 13.32 -4.77 5.26
C HIS A 186 12.52 -5.21 6.50
N ARG A 187 12.20 -6.51 6.58
CA ARG A 187 11.48 -7.07 7.74
C ARG A 187 12.32 -7.01 9.03
N GLU A 188 13.63 -7.22 8.96
CA GLU A 188 14.52 -7.10 10.13
C GLU A 188 14.60 -5.66 10.66
N LEU A 189 14.56 -4.65 9.79
CA LEU A 189 14.52 -3.24 10.20
C LEU A 189 13.20 -2.87 10.90
N HIS A 190 12.08 -3.47 10.49
CA HIS A 190 10.78 -3.27 11.15
C HIS A 190 10.66 -4.02 12.49
N PHE A 191 11.08 -5.29 12.52
CA PHE A 191 10.68 -6.23 13.58
C PHE A 191 11.85 -6.99 14.22
N GLY A 192 13.03 -6.93 13.62
CA GLY A 192 14.20 -7.65 14.11
C GLY A 192 14.70 -7.09 15.44
N SER A 193 15.19 -7.99 16.30
CA SER A 193 15.84 -7.59 17.56
C SER A 193 17.10 -6.75 17.37
N LYS A 194 17.68 -6.78 16.17
CA LYS A 194 18.87 -6.01 15.77
C LYS A 194 18.53 -4.73 15.01
N SER A 195 17.26 -4.37 14.84
CA SER A 195 16.83 -3.21 14.04
C SER A 195 17.57 -1.93 14.41
N VAL A 196 17.65 -1.61 15.71
CA VAL A 196 18.35 -0.42 16.21
C VAL A 196 19.83 -0.42 15.82
N ALA A 197 20.54 -1.54 16.05
CA ALA A 197 21.95 -1.66 15.69
C ALA A 197 22.17 -1.60 14.17
N LEU A 198 21.24 -2.11 13.37
CA LEU A 198 21.29 -2.01 11.90
C LEU A 198 21.10 -0.57 11.44
N ILE A 199 20.14 0.17 12.01
CA ILE A 199 19.89 1.58 11.71
C ILE A 199 21.13 2.43 12.06
N GLU A 200 21.72 2.21 13.24
CA GLU A 200 22.97 2.89 13.63
C GLU A 200 24.11 2.61 12.64
N SER A 201 24.27 1.35 12.21
CA SER A 201 25.27 0.98 11.20
C SER A 201 25.01 1.65 9.85
N LEU A 202 23.74 1.80 9.45
CA LEU A 202 23.37 2.43 8.19
C LEU A 202 23.81 3.89 8.16
N TYR A 203 23.56 4.67 9.21
CA TYR A 203 23.99 6.08 9.29
C TYR A 203 25.51 6.27 9.14
N GLY A 204 26.30 5.25 9.48
CA GLY A 204 27.76 5.28 9.29
C GLY A 204 28.23 4.89 7.89
N ARG A 205 27.42 4.16 7.12
CA ARG A 205 27.82 3.58 5.82
C ARG A 205 27.22 4.28 4.61
N VAL A 206 25.95 4.65 4.69
CA VAL A 206 25.21 5.29 3.59
C VAL A 206 25.31 6.80 3.78
N LYS A 207 25.97 7.50 2.86
CA LYS A 207 26.37 8.90 3.06
C LYS A 207 25.21 9.89 2.97
N GLU A 208 24.18 9.56 2.20
CA GLU A 208 23.11 10.51 1.90
C GLU A 208 21.99 10.47 2.92
N ILE A 209 21.96 9.47 3.81
CA ILE A 209 20.97 9.40 4.88
C ILE A 209 21.40 10.19 6.12
N GLN A 210 20.42 10.74 6.84
CA GLN A 210 20.63 11.58 8.02
C GLN A 210 19.58 11.24 9.10
N PRO A 211 19.94 11.29 10.39
CA PRO A 211 18.97 11.10 11.47
C PRO A 211 17.89 12.19 11.50
N GLU A 212 16.63 11.79 11.75
CA GLU A 212 15.43 12.65 11.84
C GLU A 212 14.66 12.51 13.15
#